data_AF-A0A3P7L2H3-F1
#
_entry.id   AF-A0A3P7L2H3-F1
#
_cell.length_a   1.000
_cell.length_b   1.000
_cell.length_c   1.000
_cell.angle_alpha   90.00
_cell.angle_beta   90.00
_cell.angle_gamma   90.00
#
_symmetry.space_group_name_H-M   'P 1'
#
loop_
_entity.id
_entity.type
_entity.pdbx_description
1 polymer ?
#
loop_
_entity_poly.entity_id
_entity_poly.type
_entity_poly.pdbx_seq_one_letter_code
_entity_poly.pdbx_strand_id
1 'polypeptide(L)'
;MRVTAQQVLDGSVFHFPKVLDSFFSYLNAFRPKDLTTSQSLEGFEQSHLTFQLEPDDVIAKLKRDERSFWERLTDSEENRPYAILFISLITANIRVLRSVPAKIDAMNLLVKLASLCSPVVATERVLPYLVSCLSEFDAQVRAAAVHSITEVVLPIEPTTFEDSLVFIDYLLPELVSILVFRLAYNI
;
A
#
# COMPACT_ATOMS: atom_id res chain seq x y z
N MET A 1 0.04 11.94 31.07
CA MET A 1 1.46 12.34 30.99
C MET A 1 1.50 13.84 30.70
N ARG A 2 1.99 14.68 31.64
CA ARG A 2 2.08 16.14 31.44
C ARG A 2 3.43 16.44 30.78
N VAL A 3 3.41 16.79 29.50
CA VAL A 3 4.59 17.23 28.76
C VAL A 3 4.91 18.66 29.18
N THR A 4 6.17 18.94 29.55
CA THR A 4 6.62 20.28 29.92
C THR A 4 7.06 21.06 28.67
N ALA A 5 6.84 22.38 28.68
CA ALA A 5 7.14 23.27 27.54
C ALA A 5 8.61 23.18 27.09
N GLN A 6 9.52 22.87 28.00
CA GLN A 6 10.94 22.72 27.72
C GLN A 6 11.25 21.46 26.88
N GLN A 7 10.51 20.38 27.08
CA GLN A 7 10.65 19.15 26.28
C GLN A 7 10.16 19.37 24.84
N VAL A 8 9.16 20.23 24.64
CA VAL A 8 8.65 20.63 23.31
C VAL A 8 9.66 21.51 22.56
N LEU A 9 10.32 22.43 23.27
CA LEU A 9 11.31 23.35 22.70
C LEU A 9 12.63 22.68 22.33
N ASP A 10 13.06 21.67 23.09
CA ASP A 10 14.28 20.90 22.80
C ASP A 10 14.07 19.83 21.70
N GLY A 11 12.89 19.77 21.06
CA GLY A 11 12.57 18.84 19.97
C GLY A 11 12.44 17.36 20.39
N SER A 12 12.76 17.04 21.64
CA SER A 12 12.77 15.69 22.21
C SER A 12 11.39 15.03 22.30
N VAL A 13 10.29 15.80 22.25
CA VAL A 13 8.91 15.31 22.37
C VAL A 13 8.31 14.90 21.02
N PHE A 14 8.84 15.42 19.92
CA PHE A 14 8.38 15.14 18.57
C PHE A 14 9.57 14.79 17.70
N HIS A 15 10.31 13.73 18.05
CA HIS A 15 11.13 13.06 17.05
C HIS A 15 10.18 12.40 16.05
N PHE A 16 9.78 13.20 15.05
CA PHE A 16 9.09 12.70 13.90
C PHE A 16 9.96 11.59 13.29
N PRO A 17 9.46 10.35 13.23
CA PRO A 17 10.30 9.25 12.80
C PRO A 17 10.86 9.54 11.40
N LYS A 18 12.19 9.52 11.24
CA LYS A 18 12.84 9.80 9.94
C LYS A 18 12.41 8.84 8.82
N VAL A 19 11.77 7.72 9.17
CA VAL A 19 11.12 6.82 8.20
C VAL A 19 9.96 7.49 7.48
N LEU A 20 9.32 8.49 8.10
CA LEU A 20 8.20 9.22 7.56
C LEU A 20 8.62 10.24 6.50
N ASP A 21 9.84 10.77 6.52
CA ASP A 21 10.30 11.76 5.53
C ASP A 21 10.14 11.24 4.09
N SER A 22 10.48 9.96 3.88
CA SER A 22 10.26 9.27 2.61
C SER A 22 8.78 9.22 2.25
N PHE A 23 7.92 8.81 3.19
CA PHE A 23 6.47 8.75 2.99
C PHE A 23 5.87 10.11 2.61
N PHE A 24 6.25 11.19 3.29
CA PHE A 24 5.75 12.53 3.00
C PHE A 24 6.23 13.07 1.64
N SER A 25 7.41 12.66 1.17
CA SER A 25 7.83 12.96 -0.21
C SER A 25 6.86 12.38 -1.24
N TYR A 26 6.34 11.17 -1.01
CA TYR A 26 5.32 10.59 -1.87
C TYR A 26 4.00 11.35 -1.76
N LEU A 27 3.49 11.59 -0.55
CA LEU A 27 2.22 12.32 -0.37
C LEU A 27 2.26 13.73 -0.96
N ASN A 28 3.37 14.45 -0.82
CA ASN A 28 3.53 15.79 -1.39
C ASN A 28 3.54 15.78 -2.92
N ALA A 29 3.92 14.67 -3.55
CA ALA A 29 3.84 14.52 -5.00
C ALA A 29 2.41 14.32 -5.52
N PHE A 30 1.48 13.89 -4.66
CA PHE A 30 0.05 13.76 -4.96
C PHE A 30 -0.78 14.96 -4.55
N ARG A 31 -0.24 15.86 -3.73
CA ARG A 31 -0.99 17.02 -3.26
C ARG A 31 -1.32 17.90 -4.47
N PRO A 32 -2.60 18.22 -4.72
CA PRO A 32 -2.95 19.28 -5.66
C PRO A 32 -2.24 20.54 -5.18
N LYS A 33 -1.30 21.05 -5.97
CA LYS A 33 -0.70 22.35 -5.68
C LYS A 33 -1.76 23.36 -6.08
N ASP A 34 -2.53 23.84 -5.11
CA ASP A 34 -3.45 24.94 -5.35
C ASP A 34 -2.67 26.10 -5.98
N LEU A 35 -3.19 26.55 -7.12
CA LEU A 35 -2.67 27.63 -7.93
C LEU A 35 -2.52 28.88 -7.04
N THR A 36 -1.30 29.14 -6.56
CA THR A 36 -1.03 30.41 -5.88
C THR A 36 -1.12 31.51 -6.94
N THR A 37 -2.20 32.27 -6.85
CA THR A 37 -2.46 33.46 -7.68
C THR A 37 -1.44 34.52 -7.34
N SER A 38 -0.27 34.46 -7.98
CA SER A 38 0.61 35.60 -8.23
C SER A 38 1.89 35.10 -8.91
N GLN A 39 1.85 34.81 -10.22
CA GLN A 39 3.04 34.92 -11.07
C GLN A 39 2.65 34.99 -12.55
N SER A 40 3.37 35.87 -13.23
CA SER A 40 3.19 36.44 -14.57
C SER A 40 2.90 35.44 -15.71
N LEU A 41 2.08 35.90 -16.66
CA LEU A 41 1.60 35.17 -17.85
C LEU A 41 2.69 34.66 -18.82
N GLU A 42 3.95 35.03 -18.67
CA GLU A 42 5.03 34.57 -19.57
C GLU A 42 5.71 33.27 -19.09
N GLY A 43 5.46 32.82 -17.84
CA GLY A 43 5.89 31.52 -17.33
C GLY A 43 4.84 30.40 -17.48
N PHE A 44 3.67 30.74 -18.02
CA PHE A 44 2.44 29.92 -17.97
C PHE A 44 2.58 28.58 -18.71
N GLU A 45 3.37 28.52 -19.78
CA GLU A 45 3.53 27.29 -20.57
C GLU A 45 4.56 26.30 -19.98
N GLN A 46 5.52 26.79 -19.18
CA GLN A 46 6.57 25.94 -18.58
C GLN A 46 6.18 25.39 -17.20
N SER A 47 5.24 26.03 -16.50
CA SER A 47 4.74 25.57 -15.20
C SER A 47 3.67 24.46 -15.27
N HIS A 48 3.16 24.13 -16.46
CA HIS A 48 2.20 23.04 -16.64
C HIS A 48 2.81 21.63 -16.62
N LEU A 49 4.13 21.49 -16.46
CA LEU A 49 4.75 20.25 -15.98
C LEU A 49 4.56 20.12 -14.46
N THR A 50 3.32 20.19 -14.01
CA THR A 50 2.95 19.72 -12.68
C THR A 50 3.16 18.22 -12.70
N PHE A 51 4.29 17.73 -12.16
CA PHE A 51 4.59 16.31 -12.02
C PHE A 51 3.61 15.67 -11.01
N GLN A 52 2.34 15.59 -11.36
CA GLN A 52 1.42 14.65 -10.76
C GLN A 52 1.90 13.28 -11.23
N LEU A 53 2.46 12.47 -10.33
CA LEU A 53 2.81 11.11 -10.70
C LEU A 53 1.53 10.34 -10.97
N GLU A 54 1.48 9.61 -12.09
CA GLU A 54 0.40 8.67 -12.33
C GLU A 54 0.48 7.53 -11.29
N PRO A 55 -0.64 6.85 -10.99
CA PRO A 55 -0.66 5.76 -10.01
C PRO A 55 0.43 4.69 -10.24
N ASP A 56 0.68 4.34 -11.51
CA ASP A 56 1.72 3.39 -11.89
C ASP A 56 3.13 3.91 -11.55
N ASP A 57 3.40 5.20 -11.81
CA ASP A 57 4.71 5.81 -11.50
C ASP A 57 4.99 5.81 -10.01
N VAL A 58 3.95 5.90 -9.19
CA VAL A 58 4.06 5.91 -7.72
C VAL A 58 4.49 4.54 -7.24
N ILE A 59 3.86 3.49 -7.73
CA ILE A 59 4.24 2.12 -7.40
C ILE A 59 5.65 1.83 -7.93
N ALA A 60 5.99 2.26 -9.14
CA ALA A 60 7.33 2.12 -9.70
C ALA A 60 8.40 2.84 -8.86
N LYS A 61 8.09 4.04 -8.36
CA LYS A 61 8.98 4.79 -7.47
C LYS A 61 9.11 4.11 -6.10
N LEU A 62 8.01 3.67 -5.49
CA LEU A 62 8.04 2.90 -4.26
C LEU A 62 8.86 1.63 -4.42
N LYS A 63 8.71 0.92 -5.53
CA LYS A 63 9.47 -0.29 -5.82
C LYS A 63 10.97 0.00 -5.94
N ARG A 64 11.35 1.10 -6.59
CA ARG A 64 12.75 1.55 -6.70
C ARG A 64 13.37 1.87 -5.33
N ASP A 65 12.60 2.54 -4.48
CA ASP A 65 13.05 2.99 -3.16
C ASP A 65 12.81 1.95 -2.05
N GLU A 66 12.32 0.76 -2.41
CA GLU A 66 11.91 -0.32 -1.50
C GLU A 66 12.96 -0.60 -0.44
N ARG A 67 14.21 -0.75 -0.86
CA ARG A 67 15.32 -1.05 0.04
C ARG A 67 15.51 0.02 1.11
N SER A 68 15.45 1.30 0.72
CA SER A 68 15.71 2.42 1.63
C SER A 68 14.67 2.54 2.72
N PHE A 69 13.38 2.47 2.38
CA PHE A 69 12.35 2.54 3.42
C PHE A 69 12.22 1.22 4.18
N TRP A 70 12.49 0.07 3.55
CA TRP A 70 12.49 -1.22 4.25
C TRP A 70 13.52 -1.26 5.37
N GLU A 71 14.78 -0.89 5.07
CA GLU A 71 15.86 -0.83 6.07
C GLU A 71 15.46 0.07 7.25
N ARG A 72 14.84 1.23 6.98
CA ARG A 72 14.34 2.15 8.03
C ARG A 72 13.19 1.59 8.85
N LEU A 73 12.24 0.88 8.22
CA LEU A 73 11.13 0.24 8.92
C LEU A 73 11.61 -0.90 9.82
N THR A 74 12.67 -1.61 9.43
CA THR A 74 13.23 -2.75 10.17
C THR A 74 14.32 -2.37 11.17
N ASP A 75 14.79 -1.13 11.17
CA ASP A 75 15.86 -0.62 12.06
C ASP A 75 15.51 -0.75 13.56
N SER A 76 14.22 -0.61 13.90
CA SER A 76 13.70 -0.77 15.25
C SER A 76 12.30 -1.37 15.21
N GLU A 77 11.93 -2.18 16.21
CA GLU A 77 10.57 -2.71 16.37
C GLU A 77 9.52 -1.58 16.45
N GLU A 78 9.89 -0.42 17.00
CA GLU A 78 9.01 0.76 17.08
C GLU A 78 8.68 1.36 15.71
N ASN A 79 9.52 1.10 14.68
CA ASN A 79 9.30 1.63 13.34
C ASN A 79 8.38 0.77 12.49
N ARG A 80 8.28 -0.53 12.80
CA ARG A 80 7.52 -1.51 12.00
C ARG A 80 6.05 -1.11 11.80
N PRO A 81 5.32 -0.60 12.81
CA PRO A 81 3.94 -0.17 12.62
C PRO A 81 3.76 0.94 11.56
N TYR A 82 4.80 1.74 11.26
CA TYR A 82 4.71 2.76 10.20
C TYR A 82 4.62 2.17 8.79
N ALA A 83 4.83 0.86 8.61
CA ALA A 83 4.58 0.16 7.35
C ALA A 83 3.13 0.35 6.86
N ILE A 84 2.17 0.54 7.78
CA ILE A 84 0.76 0.79 7.45
C ILE A 84 0.55 2.03 6.58
N LEU A 85 1.46 3.02 6.65
CA LEU A 85 1.38 4.23 5.84
C LEU A 85 1.68 3.91 4.37
N PHE A 86 2.70 3.11 4.12
CA PHE A 86 3.02 2.62 2.78
C PHE A 86 1.92 1.70 2.24
N ILE A 87 1.36 0.83 3.09
CA ILE A 87 0.17 0.02 2.75
C ILE A 87 -1.00 0.93 2.34
N SER A 88 -1.27 1.99 3.10
CA SER A 88 -2.35 2.94 2.80
C SER A 88 -2.14 3.65 1.45
N LEU A 89 -0.90 4.02 1.15
CA LEU A 89 -0.55 4.63 -0.14
C LEU A 89 -0.74 3.66 -1.31
N ILE A 90 -0.29 2.41 -1.17
CA ILE A 90 -0.43 1.39 -2.22
C ILE A 90 -1.92 1.08 -2.44
N THR A 91 -2.68 0.87 -1.36
CA THR A 91 -4.12 0.55 -1.43
C THR A 91 -4.96 1.70 -2.01
N ALA A 92 -4.54 2.96 -1.84
CA ALA A 92 -5.15 4.10 -2.51
C ALA A 92 -4.95 4.10 -4.04
N ASN A 93 -3.92 3.42 -4.56
CA ASN A 93 -3.57 3.41 -5.98
C ASN A 93 -3.93 2.10 -6.69
N ILE A 94 -3.91 0.96 -5.99
CA ILE A 94 -3.92 -0.38 -6.62
C ILE A 94 -5.09 -0.63 -7.58
N ARG A 95 -6.28 -0.08 -7.28
CA ARG A 95 -7.50 -0.25 -8.10
C ARG A 95 -7.48 0.55 -9.42
N VAL A 96 -6.63 1.58 -9.50
CA VAL A 96 -6.52 2.45 -10.69
C VAL A 96 -5.24 2.20 -11.48
N LEU A 97 -4.42 1.24 -11.06
CA LEU A 97 -3.22 0.85 -11.79
C LEU A 97 -3.58 0.30 -13.18
N ARG A 98 -2.79 0.67 -14.18
CA ARG A 98 -3.04 0.30 -15.57
C ARG A 98 -2.15 -0.84 -16.04
N SER A 99 -0.87 -0.80 -15.70
CA SER A 99 0.09 -1.78 -16.18
C SER A 99 0.15 -3.04 -15.30
N VAL A 100 0.35 -4.19 -15.95
CA VAL A 100 0.55 -5.48 -15.27
C VAL A 100 1.74 -5.44 -14.31
N PRO A 101 2.93 -4.89 -14.67
CA PRO A 101 4.05 -4.78 -13.75
C PRO A 101 3.71 -3.97 -12.49
N ALA A 102 3.06 -2.81 -12.63
CA ALA A 102 2.70 -2.00 -11.47
C ALA A 102 1.75 -2.74 -10.51
N LYS A 103 0.78 -3.50 -11.04
CA LYS A 103 -0.12 -4.33 -10.21
C LYS A 103 0.64 -5.40 -9.45
N ILE A 104 1.56 -6.11 -10.12
CA ILE A 104 2.37 -7.16 -9.50
C ILE A 104 3.30 -6.56 -8.43
N ASP A 105 3.96 -5.43 -8.73
CA ASP A 105 4.83 -4.74 -7.78
C ASP A 105 4.04 -4.24 -6.56
N ALA A 106 2.83 -3.70 -6.76
CA ALA A 106 1.96 -3.29 -5.67
C ALA A 106 1.61 -4.48 -4.75
N MET A 107 1.21 -5.63 -5.32
CA MET A 107 0.90 -6.82 -4.54
C MET A 107 2.12 -7.34 -3.77
N ASN A 108 3.29 -7.41 -4.41
CA ASN A 108 4.54 -7.82 -3.76
C ASN A 108 4.93 -6.89 -2.60
N LEU A 109 4.82 -5.58 -2.79
CA LEU A 109 5.08 -4.59 -1.73
C LEU A 109 4.08 -4.73 -0.58
N LEU A 110 2.80 -4.97 -0.87
CA LEU A 110 1.78 -5.19 0.17
C LEU A 110 2.08 -6.42 1.01
N VAL A 111 2.41 -7.56 0.39
CA VAL A 111 2.80 -8.80 1.09
C VAL A 111 3.98 -8.51 2.03
N LYS A 112 5.02 -7.86 1.49
CA LYS A 112 6.24 -7.58 2.24
C LYS A 112 5.96 -6.65 3.42
N LEU A 113 5.22 -5.56 3.22
CA LEU A 113 4.88 -4.60 4.27
C LEU A 113 3.93 -5.18 5.33
N ALA A 114 3.01 -6.07 4.92
CA ALA A 114 2.11 -6.77 5.84
C ALA A 114 2.89 -7.63 6.85
N SER A 115 4.04 -8.19 6.45
CA SER A 115 4.89 -9.00 7.35
C SER A 115 5.48 -8.22 8.54
N LEU A 116 5.50 -6.88 8.46
CA LEU A 116 5.92 -6.00 9.55
C LEU A 116 4.75 -5.57 10.46
N CYS A 117 3.52 -5.89 10.08
CA CYS A 117 2.31 -5.46 10.78
C CYS A 117 1.68 -6.62 11.57
N SER A 118 0.67 -6.32 12.39
CA SER A 118 -0.14 -7.35 13.03
C SER A 118 -1.01 -8.10 12.00
N PRO A 119 -1.42 -9.35 12.29
CA PRO A 119 -2.32 -10.12 11.42
C PRO A 119 -3.61 -9.38 11.05
N VAL A 120 -4.12 -8.54 11.95
CA VAL A 120 -5.31 -7.70 11.73
C VAL A 120 -5.11 -6.73 10.55
N VAL A 121 -3.91 -6.15 10.39
CA VAL A 121 -3.63 -5.29 9.23
C VAL A 121 -3.61 -6.09 7.94
N ALA A 122 -3.04 -7.30 7.96
CA ALA A 122 -3.03 -8.20 6.83
C ALA A 122 -4.46 -8.57 6.39
N THR A 123 -5.32 -8.99 7.30
CA THR A 123 -6.70 -9.41 7.00
C THR A 123 -7.64 -8.25 6.66
N GLU A 124 -7.58 -7.14 7.40
CA GLU A 124 -8.56 -6.06 7.24
C GLU A 124 -8.16 -5.00 6.22
N ARG A 125 -6.85 -4.81 5.97
CA ARG A 125 -6.35 -3.71 5.13
C ARG A 125 -5.69 -4.18 3.85
N VAL A 126 -5.07 -5.36 3.82
CA VAL A 126 -4.33 -5.85 2.65
C VAL A 126 -5.16 -6.85 1.86
N LEU A 127 -5.68 -7.87 2.53
CA LEU A 127 -6.41 -8.97 1.91
C LEU A 127 -7.54 -8.51 0.97
N PRO A 128 -8.38 -7.51 1.31
CA PRO A 128 -9.48 -7.10 0.42
C PRO A 128 -9.01 -6.55 -0.93
N TYR A 129 -7.82 -5.94 -0.97
CA TYR A 129 -7.24 -5.42 -2.20
C TYR A 129 -6.61 -6.53 -3.03
N LEU A 130 -5.94 -7.49 -2.40
CA LEU A 130 -5.42 -8.67 -3.11
C LEU A 130 -6.54 -9.53 -3.69
N VAL A 131 -7.64 -9.71 -2.95
CA VAL A 131 -8.84 -10.41 -3.44
C VAL A 131 -9.42 -9.69 -4.66
N SER A 132 -9.48 -8.35 -4.65
CA SER A 132 -9.97 -7.61 -5.83
C SER A 132 -9.12 -7.84 -7.09
N CYS A 133 -7.82 -8.11 -6.95
CA CYS A 133 -6.94 -8.43 -8.07
C CYS A 133 -7.22 -9.81 -8.68
N LEU A 134 -8.00 -10.67 -8.02
CA LEU A 134 -8.40 -11.96 -8.58
C LEU A 134 -9.40 -11.83 -9.74
N SER A 135 -10.14 -10.72 -9.81
CA SER A 135 -11.11 -10.44 -10.88
C SER A 135 -10.47 -9.74 -12.10
N GLU A 136 -9.16 -9.54 -12.09
CA GLU A 136 -8.45 -8.88 -13.18
C GLU A 136 -8.47 -9.68 -14.49
N PHE A 137 -8.51 -8.96 -15.62
CA PHE A 137 -8.55 -9.59 -16.95
C PHE A 137 -7.25 -10.35 -17.27
N ASP A 138 -6.12 -9.80 -16.86
CA ASP A 138 -4.80 -10.39 -17.13
C ASP A 138 -4.52 -11.60 -16.24
N ALA A 139 -4.04 -12.69 -16.86
CA ALA A 139 -3.79 -13.95 -16.14
C ALA A 139 -2.59 -13.87 -15.20
N GLN A 140 -1.56 -13.08 -15.52
CA GLN A 140 -0.40 -12.90 -14.67
C GLN A 140 -0.77 -12.16 -13.40
N VAL A 141 -1.62 -11.13 -13.50
CA VAL A 141 -2.13 -10.39 -12.33
C VAL A 141 -2.93 -11.31 -11.42
N ARG A 142 -3.84 -12.13 -11.97
CA ARG A 142 -4.60 -13.10 -11.15
C ARG A 142 -3.70 -14.14 -10.48
N ALA A 143 -2.72 -14.69 -11.20
CA ALA A 143 -1.78 -15.65 -10.62
C ALA A 143 -0.96 -15.03 -9.49
N ALA A 144 -0.47 -13.79 -9.68
CA ALA A 144 0.23 -13.04 -8.64
C ALA A 144 -0.68 -12.72 -7.45
N ALA A 145 -1.98 -12.46 -7.66
CA ALA A 145 -2.95 -12.26 -6.60
C ALA A 145 -3.15 -13.51 -5.75
N VAL A 146 -3.35 -14.69 -6.36
CA VAL A 146 -3.45 -15.97 -5.63
C VAL A 146 -2.20 -16.22 -4.79
N HIS A 147 -1.02 -16.02 -5.38
CA HIS A 147 0.25 -16.17 -4.67
C HIS A 147 0.35 -15.20 -3.48
N SER A 148 0.05 -13.91 -3.70
CA SER A 148 0.13 -12.87 -2.68
C SER A 148 -0.85 -13.11 -1.52
N ILE A 149 -2.07 -13.54 -1.83
CA ILE A 149 -3.07 -13.93 -0.82
C ILE A 149 -2.53 -15.08 0.04
N THR A 150 -1.95 -16.10 -0.61
CA THR A 150 -1.38 -17.25 0.09
C THR A 150 -0.29 -16.81 1.04
N GLU A 151 0.66 -15.99 0.59
CA GLU A 151 1.76 -15.48 1.43
C GLU A 151 1.27 -14.64 2.62
N VAL A 152 0.26 -13.79 2.42
CA VAL A 152 -0.30 -12.95 3.48
C VAL A 152 -1.05 -13.76 4.53
N VAL A 153 -1.75 -14.82 4.10
CA VAL A 153 -2.58 -15.64 4.99
C VAL A 153 -1.79 -16.76 5.66
N LEU A 154 -0.74 -17.28 5.04
CA LEU A 154 0.07 -18.38 5.56
C LEU A 154 0.50 -18.23 7.04
N PRO A 155 0.98 -17.06 7.52
CA PRO A 155 1.40 -16.91 8.91
C PRO A 155 0.25 -16.66 9.90
N ILE A 156 -1.00 -16.58 9.42
CA ILE A 156 -2.16 -16.22 10.24
C ILE A 156 -2.78 -17.48 10.82
N GLU A 157 -2.68 -17.63 12.13
CA GLU A 157 -3.38 -18.66 12.89
C GLU A 157 -4.62 -18.03 13.55
N PRO A 158 -5.85 -18.37 13.13
CA PRO A 158 -7.07 -17.85 13.74
C PRO A 158 -7.16 -18.31 15.19
N THR A 159 -7.25 -17.38 16.13
CA THR A 159 -7.32 -17.70 17.56
C THR A 159 -8.76 -17.76 18.08
N THR A 160 -9.69 -17.14 17.35
CA THR A 160 -11.11 -17.09 17.67
C THR A 160 -11.98 -17.62 16.52
N PHE A 161 -13.25 -17.89 16.82
CA PHE A 161 -14.21 -18.24 15.79
C PHE A 161 -14.42 -17.09 14.80
N GLU A 162 -14.48 -15.86 15.31
CA GLU A 162 -14.63 -14.63 14.54
C GLU A 162 -13.46 -14.44 13.56
N ASP A 163 -12.21 -14.68 14.02
CA ASP A 163 -11.03 -14.64 13.14
C ASP A 163 -11.13 -15.65 11.98
N SER A 164 -11.82 -16.77 12.20
CA SER A 164 -11.98 -17.81 11.18
C SER A 164 -12.98 -17.42 10.09
N LEU A 165 -13.93 -16.54 10.39
CA LEU A 165 -14.98 -16.13 9.45
C LEU A 165 -14.43 -15.37 8.24
N VAL A 166 -13.30 -14.64 8.39
CA VAL A 166 -12.66 -13.97 7.23
C VAL A 166 -12.23 -14.98 6.16
N PHE A 167 -11.91 -16.22 6.55
CA PHE A 167 -11.56 -17.28 5.62
C PHE A 167 -12.80 -17.97 5.06
N ILE A 168 -13.74 -18.33 5.94
CA ILE A 168 -14.90 -19.16 5.60
C ILE A 168 -15.96 -18.36 4.82
N ASP A 169 -16.30 -17.18 5.29
CA ASP A 169 -17.42 -16.39 4.76
C ASP A 169 -16.99 -15.39 3.69
N TYR A 170 -15.69 -15.08 3.63
CA TYR A 170 -15.15 -14.08 2.69
C TYR A 170 -14.13 -14.68 1.70
N LEU A 171 -12.97 -15.15 2.17
CA LEU A 171 -11.88 -15.50 1.25
C LEU A 171 -12.17 -16.73 0.38
N LEU A 172 -12.61 -17.84 0.99
CA LEU A 172 -12.87 -19.09 0.26
C LEU A 172 -13.99 -18.95 -0.79
N PRO A 173 -15.14 -18.31 -0.49
CA PRO A 173 -16.18 -18.05 -1.49
C PRO A 173 -15.66 -17.30 -2.72
N GLU A 174 -14.83 -16.27 -2.52
CA GLU A 174 -14.24 -15.51 -3.62
C GLU A 174 -13.32 -16.40 -4.49
N LEU A 175 -12.46 -17.21 -3.88
CA LEU A 175 -11.58 -18.15 -4.58
C LEU A 175 -12.38 -19.18 -5.41
N VAL A 176 -13.45 -19.74 -4.83
CA VAL A 176 -14.33 -20.70 -5.53
C VAL A 176 -14.99 -20.06 -6.75
N SER A 177 -15.47 -18.82 -6.61
CA SER A 177 -16.12 -18.06 -7.70
C SER A 177 -15.24 -18.00 -8.96
N ILE A 178 -13.95 -17.71 -8.80
CA ILE A 178 -13.00 -17.60 -9.93
C ILE A 178 -12.72 -18.95 -10.59
N LEU A 179 -12.62 -20.01 -9.79
CA LEU A 179 -12.41 -21.37 -10.31
C LEU A 179 -13.61 -21.86 -11.11
N VAL A 180 -14.83 -21.63 -10.61
CA VAL A 180 -16.07 -22.08 -11.24
C VAL A 180 -16.41 -21.26 -12.49
N PHE A 181 -16.27 -19.93 -12.46
CA PHE A 181 -16.53 -19.08 -13.62
C PHE A 181 -15.68 -19.49 -14.83
N ARG A 182 -14.45 -19.96 -14.63
CA ARG A 182 -13.57 -20.41 -15.73
C ARG A 182 -13.93 -21.77 -16.31
N LEU A 183 -14.58 -22.65 -15.55
CA LEU A 183 -15.05 -23.95 -16.06
C LEU A 183 -16.31 -23.80 -16.93
N ALA A 184 -17.17 -22.83 -16.62
CA ALA A 184 -18.41 -22.59 -17.36
C ALA A 184 -18.21 -21.89 -18.72
N TYR A 185 -17.09 -21.18 -18.93
CA TYR A 185 -16.80 -20.42 -20.16
C TYR A 185 -15.67 -21.00 -21.03
N ASN A 186 -15.17 -22.20 -20.71
CA ASN A 186 -14.21 -22.96 -21.52
C ASN A 186 -14.81 -24.26 -22.11
N ILE A 187 -16.14 -24.32 -22.24
CA ILE A 187 -16.86 -25.36 -22.98
C ILE A 187 -17.59 -24.71 -24.15
#